data_AF-A0A2D9XZB0-F1
#
_entry.id   AF-A0A2D9XZB0-F1
#
_cell.length_a   1.000
_cell.length_b   1.000
_cell.length_c   1.000
_cell.angle_alpha   90.00
_cell.angle_beta   90.00
_cell.angle_gamma   90.00
#
_symmetry.space_group_name_H-M   'P 1'
#
loop_
_entity.id
_entity.type
_entity.pdbx_description
1 polymer ?
#
loop_
_entity_poly.entity_id
_entity_poly.type
_entity_poly.pdbx_seq_one_letter_code
_entity_poly.pdbx_strand_id
1 'polypeptide(L)'
;MKSKYLILIVVTISILLAYLTQQLLNLDDLLFNRLSEDLNKEQIASILELNDKWQWLSYFIIPIVLITKLSIISAVLYMGTFFFEKKITYKKLFLIVTKAEFIFVLVGLVKLVWFVFQDDYTLQDVQSFYPLSALSVVGYQELQPWFVYPFQTLNLFELAYWIILAWLLGKEIQSTTDKALKIVASSYGSALLIWVVAVMFLTLNMS
;
A
#
# COMPACT_ATOMS: atom_id res chain seq x y z
N MET A 1 -18.14 -6.28 -15.44
CA MET A 1 -18.18 -4.89 -14.91
C MET A 1 -17.29 -3.98 -15.76
N LYS A 2 -17.76 -2.80 -16.18
CA LYS A 2 -16.90 -1.84 -16.93
C LYS A 2 -15.79 -1.33 -16.00
N SER A 3 -14.59 -1.14 -16.54
CA SER A 3 -13.38 -0.71 -15.79
C SER A 3 -13.60 0.50 -14.88
N LYS A 4 -14.45 1.46 -15.30
CA LYS A 4 -14.74 2.68 -14.54
C LYS A 4 -15.43 2.39 -13.19
N TYR A 5 -16.34 1.42 -13.15
CA TYR A 5 -17.04 1.05 -11.91
C TYR A 5 -16.12 0.36 -10.91
N LEU A 6 -15.18 -0.48 -11.40
CA LEU A 6 -14.21 -1.13 -10.54
C LEU A 6 -13.30 -0.12 -9.83
N ILE A 7 -12.79 0.87 -10.56
CA ILE A 7 -11.95 1.93 -10.00
C ILE A 7 -12.74 2.71 -8.94
N LEU A 8 -13.98 3.10 -9.26
CA LEU A 8 -14.84 3.82 -8.32
C LEU A 8 -15.05 3.02 -7.04
N ILE A 9 -15.32 1.72 -7.14
CA ILE A 9 -15.51 0.84 -5.98
C ILE A 9 -14.22 0.76 -5.14
N VAL A 10 -13.06 0.51 -5.75
CA VAL A 10 -11.78 0.42 -5.00
C VAL A 10 -11.48 1.75 -4.31
N VAL A 11 -11.69 2.88 -5.00
CA VAL A 11 -11.50 4.22 -4.43
C VAL A 11 -12.44 4.45 -3.25
N THR A 12 -13.74 4.20 -3.41
CA THR A 12 -14.73 4.39 -2.34
C THR A 12 -14.41 3.53 -1.14
N ILE A 13 -14.05 2.26 -1.33
CA ILE A 13 -13.68 1.37 -0.22
C ILE A 13 -12.38 1.85 0.44
N SER A 14 -11.40 2.31 -0.33
CA SER A 14 -10.14 2.82 0.22
C SER A 14 -10.34 4.07 1.07
N ILE A 15 -11.19 5.01 0.63
CA ILE A 15 -11.55 6.21 1.39
C ILE A 15 -12.33 5.82 2.65
N LEU A 16 -13.32 4.93 2.52
CA LEU A 16 -14.09 4.45 3.66
C LEU A 16 -13.19 3.77 4.69
N LEU A 17 -12.24 2.95 4.24
CA LEU A 17 -11.29 2.26 5.10
C LEU A 17 -10.36 3.25 5.82
N ALA A 18 -9.86 4.26 5.12
CA ALA A 18 -9.06 5.31 5.73
C ALA A 18 -9.86 6.08 6.79
N TYR A 19 -11.11 6.45 6.48
CA TYR A 19 -12.00 7.11 7.43
C TYR A 19 -12.29 6.25 8.66
N LEU A 20 -12.64 4.98 8.47
CA LEU A 20 -12.87 4.05 9.58
C LEU A 20 -11.61 3.84 10.42
N THR A 21 -10.43 3.81 9.80
CA THR A 21 -9.16 3.69 10.52
C THR A 21 -8.90 4.93 11.38
N GLN A 22 -9.11 6.13 10.83
CA GLN A 22 -9.00 7.37 11.60
C GLN A 22 -9.91 7.37 12.83
N GLN A 23 -11.18 7.01 12.64
CA GLN A 23 -12.21 7.08 13.69
C GLN A 23 -12.08 5.96 14.73
N LEU A 24 -11.96 4.70 14.28
CA LEU A 24 -11.94 3.54 15.19
C LEU A 24 -10.63 3.42 15.95
N LEU A 25 -9.50 3.84 15.38
CA LEU A 25 -8.21 3.77 16.06
C LEU A 25 -7.85 5.08 16.77
N ASN A 26 -8.73 6.07 16.73
CA ASN A 26 -8.58 7.37 17.36
C ASN A 26 -7.20 8.01 17.12
N LEU A 27 -6.84 8.11 15.83
CA LEU A 27 -5.47 8.48 15.43
C LEU A 27 -5.05 9.88 15.91
N ASP A 28 -6.01 10.78 16.13
CA ASP A 28 -5.74 12.13 16.63
C ASP A 28 -5.23 12.10 18.08
N ASP A 29 -5.76 11.23 18.94
CA ASP A 29 -5.26 11.04 20.31
C ASP A 29 -3.86 10.41 20.31
N LEU A 30 -3.60 9.46 19.41
CA LEU A 30 -2.26 8.86 19.27
C LEU A 30 -1.23 9.87 18.74
N LEU A 31 -1.66 10.75 17.82
CA LEU A 31 -0.85 11.87 17.34
C LEU A 31 -0.58 12.86 18.48
N PHE A 32 -1.59 13.22 19.27
CA PHE A 32 -1.44 14.08 20.43
C PHE A 32 -0.45 13.52 21.44
N ASN A 33 -0.56 12.23 21.78
CA ASN A 33 0.35 11.56 22.71
C ASN A 33 1.80 11.58 22.21
N ARG A 34 2.02 11.29 20.93
CA ARG A 34 3.35 11.37 20.31
C ARG A 34 3.92 12.80 20.33
N LEU A 35 3.12 13.79 19.95
CA LEU A 35 3.58 15.18 19.90
C LEU A 35 3.81 15.79 21.29
N SER A 36 3.12 15.29 22.31
CA SER A 36 3.28 15.72 23.70
C SER A 36 4.64 15.37 24.30
N GLU A 37 5.38 14.44 23.69
CA GLU A 37 6.75 14.11 24.09
C GLU A 37 7.73 15.25 23.76
N ASP A 38 7.46 15.99 22.67
CA ASP A 38 8.41 16.96 22.10
C ASP A 38 7.92 18.42 22.12
N LEU A 39 6.62 18.67 22.26
CA LEU A 39 6.00 19.99 22.06
C LEU A 39 5.14 20.47 23.24
N ASN A 40 4.99 21.79 23.34
CA ASN A 40 4.11 22.40 24.33
C ASN A 40 2.64 22.37 23.89
N LYS A 41 1.71 22.40 24.85
CA LYS A 41 0.25 22.30 24.61
C LYS A 41 -0.30 23.29 23.58
N GLU A 42 0.18 24.53 23.57
CA GLU A 42 -0.25 25.56 22.62
C GLU A 42 0.16 25.22 21.18
N GLN A 43 1.36 24.66 21.00
CA GLN A 43 1.86 24.24 19.69
C GLN A 43 1.05 23.04 19.18
N ILE A 44 0.77 22.07 20.05
CA ILE A 44 -0.02 20.88 19.70
C ILE A 44 -1.45 21.27 19.31
N ALA A 45 -2.10 22.17 20.07
CA ALA A 45 -3.43 22.66 19.73
C ALA A 45 -3.47 23.29 18.33
N SER A 46 -2.48 24.12 18.00
CA SER A 46 -2.39 24.73 16.65
C SER A 46 -2.19 23.70 15.53
N ILE A 47 -1.43 22.62 15.78
CA ILE A 47 -1.20 21.55 14.82
C ILE A 47 -2.49 20.74 14.60
N LEU A 48 -3.20 20.41 15.68
CA LEU A 48 -4.46 19.66 15.59
C LEU A 48 -5.55 20.48 14.88
N GLU A 49 -5.67 21.77 15.16
CA GLU A 49 -6.62 22.65 14.44
C GLU A 49 -6.31 22.70 12.93
N LEU A 50 -5.03 22.73 12.55
CA LEU A 50 -4.63 22.64 11.15
C LEU A 50 -4.95 21.26 10.57
N ASN A 51 -4.68 20.17 11.31
CA ASN A 51 -4.98 18.83 10.84
C ASN A 51 -6.49 18.67 10.56
N ASP A 52 -7.35 19.08 11.49
CA ASP A 52 -8.81 19.04 11.34
C ASP A 52 -9.29 19.83 10.12
N LYS A 53 -8.75 21.04 9.93
CA LYS A 53 -9.13 21.91 8.80
C LYS A 53 -8.74 21.32 7.44
N TRP A 54 -7.63 20.60 7.36
CA TRP A 54 -7.09 20.05 6.11
C TRP A 54 -7.35 18.55 5.93
N GLN A 55 -7.99 17.90 6.90
CA GLN A 55 -8.28 16.47 6.89
C GLN A 55 -9.08 16.06 5.64
N TRP A 56 -10.03 16.88 5.20
CA TRP A 56 -10.81 16.61 3.99
C TRP A 56 -9.94 16.52 2.72
N LEU A 57 -8.83 17.27 2.67
CA LEU A 57 -7.90 17.25 1.54
C LEU A 57 -7.11 15.94 1.50
N SER A 58 -6.79 15.34 2.65
CA SER A 58 -6.09 14.06 2.71
C SER A 58 -6.91 12.94 2.05
N TYR A 59 -8.23 12.94 2.23
CA TYR A 59 -9.13 12.01 1.54
C TYR A 59 -9.18 12.22 0.01
N PHE A 60 -8.95 13.46 -0.46
CA PHE A 60 -8.86 13.77 -1.90
C PHE A 60 -7.53 13.32 -2.53
N ILE A 61 -6.47 13.21 -1.73
CA ILE A 61 -5.16 12.72 -2.16
C ILE A 61 -5.21 11.20 -2.40
N ILE A 62 -6.00 10.45 -1.62
CA ILE A 62 -6.15 8.98 -1.75
C ILE A 62 -6.43 8.53 -3.21
N PRO A 63 -7.49 9.02 -3.91
CA PRO A 63 -7.75 8.59 -5.28
C PRO A 63 -6.64 8.97 -6.25
N ILE A 64 -5.96 10.11 -6.06
CA ILE A 64 -4.87 10.56 -6.92
C ILE A 64 -3.68 9.62 -6.81
N VAL A 65 -3.27 9.29 -5.58
CA VAL A 65 -2.17 8.36 -5.30
C VAL A 65 -2.52 6.96 -5.80
N LEU A 66 -3.74 6.50 -5.55
CA LEU A 66 -4.19 5.17 -5.97
C LEU A 66 -4.20 5.03 -7.50
N ILE A 67 -4.78 6.00 -8.22
CA ILE A 67 -4.82 5.96 -9.70
C ILE A 67 -3.40 6.03 -10.28
N THR A 68 -2.53 6.84 -9.68
CA THR A 68 -1.11 6.92 -10.07
C THR A 68 -0.41 5.58 -9.85
N LYS A 69 -0.56 4.96 -8.68
CA LYS A 69 -0.03 3.63 -8.36
C LYS A 69 -0.48 2.59 -9.40
N LEU A 70 -1.78 2.49 -9.63
CA LEU A 70 -2.35 1.54 -10.60
C LEU A 70 -1.79 1.78 -12.01
N SER A 71 -1.60 3.05 -12.39
CA SER A 71 -1.04 3.42 -13.69
C SER A 71 0.41 3.01 -13.84
N ILE A 72 1.24 3.26 -12.82
CA ILE A 72 2.66 2.88 -12.81
C ILE A 72 2.79 1.36 -12.93
N ILE A 73 2.07 0.58 -12.11
CA ILE A 73 2.13 -0.89 -12.15
C ILE A 73 1.66 -1.41 -13.51
N SER A 74 0.60 -0.81 -14.07
CA SER A 74 0.10 -1.18 -15.41
C SER A 74 1.12 -0.89 -16.50
N ALA A 75 1.84 0.23 -16.41
CA ALA A 75 2.89 0.60 -17.37
C ALA A 75 4.09 -0.34 -17.27
N VAL A 76 4.52 -0.69 -16.05
CA VAL A 76 5.59 -1.68 -15.82
C VAL A 76 5.22 -3.04 -16.39
N LEU A 77 4.01 -3.54 -16.13
CA LEU A 77 3.53 -4.80 -16.71
C LEU A 77 3.40 -4.70 -18.23
N TYR A 78 3.01 -3.54 -18.77
CA TYR A 78 2.94 -3.34 -20.21
C TYR A 78 4.31 -3.49 -20.87
N MET A 79 5.35 -2.89 -20.30
CA MET A 79 6.74 -3.10 -20.72
C MET A 79 7.13 -4.57 -20.61
N GLY A 80 6.79 -5.25 -19.51
CA GLY A 80 7.02 -6.68 -19.34
C GLY A 80 6.38 -7.51 -20.46
N THR A 81 5.11 -7.28 -20.76
CA THR A 81 4.42 -8.00 -21.83
C THR A 81 4.98 -7.69 -23.22
N PHE A 82 5.49 -6.48 -23.43
CA PHE A 82 6.16 -6.09 -24.67
C PHE A 82 7.45 -6.89 -24.88
N PHE A 83 8.31 -7.01 -23.86
CA PHE A 83 9.56 -7.80 -23.94
C PHE A 83 9.32 -9.30 -24.15
N PHE A 84 8.18 -9.83 -23.70
CA PHE A 84 7.78 -11.22 -23.92
C PHE A 84 6.92 -11.42 -25.17
N GLU A 85 6.85 -10.41 -26.05
CA GLU A 85 6.11 -10.41 -27.32
C GLU A 85 4.61 -10.76 -27.16
N LYS A 86 4.01 -10.40 -26.02
CA LYS A 86 2.59 -10.62 -25.73
C LYS A 86 1.77 -9.39 -26.08
N LYS A 87 0.81 -9.58 -26.98
CA LYS A 87 -0.12 -8.52 -27.40
C LYS A 87 -1.25 -8.37 -26.38
N ILE A 88 -1.17 -7.33 -25.56
CA ILE A 88 -2.23 -6.91 -24.63
C ILE A 88 -2.34 -5.39 -24.66
N THR A 89 -3.54 -4.85 -24.49
CA THR A 89 -3.72 -3.40 -24.43
C THR A 89 -3.51 -2.89 -23.02
N TYR A 90 -2.97 -1.67 -22.88
CA TYR A 90 -2.79 -1.02 -21.58
C TYR A 90 -4.09 -0.99 -20.76
N LYS A 91 -5.24 -0.75 -21.40
CA LYS A 91 -6.57 -0.75 -20.74
C LYS A 91 -6.91 -2.09 -20.08
N LYS A 92 -6.51 -3.22 -20.67
CA LYS A 92 -6.72 -4.55 -20.10
C LYS A 92 -5.79 -4.79 -18.91
N LEU A 93 -4.52 -4.38 -19.01
CA LEU A 93 -3.59 -4.43 -17.89
C LEU A 93 -4.04 -3.57 -16.72
N PHE A 94 -4.49 -2.34 -16.99
CA PHE A 94 -5.05 -1.46 -15.97
C PHE A 94 -6.23 -2.10 -15.24
N LEU A 95 -7.11 -2.80 -15.98
CA LEU A 95 -8.21 -3.56 -15.38
C LEU A 95 -7.71 -4.73 -14.52
N ILE A 96 -6.68 -5.45 -14.97
CA ILE A 96 -6.06 -6.56 -14.22
C ILE A 96 -5.47 -6.04 -12.91
N VAL A 97 -4.67 -4.97 -12.96
CA VAL A 97 -4.05 -4.34 -11.79
C VAL A 97 -5.12 -3.82 -10.83
N THR A 98 -6.17 -3.15 -11.34
CA THR A 98 -7.30 -2.68 -10.51
C THR A 98 -8.01 -3.84 -9.79
N LYS A 99 -8.15 -5.01 -10.41
CA LYS A 99 -8.74 -6.19 -9.76
C LYS A 99 -7.83 -6.77 -8.68
N ALA A 100 -6.52 -6.79 -8.93
CA ALA A 100 -5.55 -7.29 -7.95
C ALA A 100 -5.40 -6.34 -6.74
N GLU A 101 -5.68 -5.04 -6.91
CA GLU A 101 -5.60 -4.02 -5.85
C GLU A 101 -6.49 -4.31 -4.64
N PHE A 102 -7.57 -5.09 -4.81
CA PHE A 102 -8.41 -5.53 -3.70
C PHE A 102 -7.64 -6.32 -2.62
N ILE A 103 -6.48 -6.90 -2.95
CA ILE A 103 -5.59 -7.53 -1.97
C ILE A 103 -5.04 -6.50 -0.99
N PHE A 104 -4.64 -5.31 -1.47
CA PHE A 104 -4.15 -4.25 -0.59
C PHE A 104 -5.28 -3.59 0.21
N VAL A 105 -6.50 -3.56 -0.34
CA VAL A 105 -7.69 -3.19 0.46
C VAL A 105 -7.91 -4.19 1.60
N LEU A 106 -7.76 -5.49 1.33
CA LEU A 106 -7.84 -6.53 2.37
C LEU A 106 -6.76 -6.36 3.44
N VAL A 107 -5.53 -6.00 3.06
CA VAL A 107 -4.46 -5.69 4.02
C VAL A 107 -4.91 -4.60 5.01
N GLY A 108 -5.46 -3.50 4.50
CA GLY A 108 -5.92 -2.41 5.36
C GLY A 108 -7.08 -2.84 6.27
N LEU A 109 -7.99 -3.69 5.79
CA LEU A 109 -9.06 -4.27 6.61
C LEU A 109 -8.50 -5.15 7.74
N VAL A 110 -7.55 -6.03 7.43
CA VAL A 110 -6.91 -6.90 8.44
C VAL A 110 -6.18 -6.05 9.47
N LYS A 111 -5.48 -5.00 9.03
CA LYS A 111 -4.82 -4.04 9.93
C LYS A 111 -5.81 -3.33 10.85
N LEU A 112 -6.91 -2.83 10.30
CA LEU A 112 -7.96 -2.18 11.10
C LEU A 112 -8.53 -3.13 12.15
N VAL A 113 -8.92 -4.34 11.72
CA VAL A 113 -9.46 -5.37 12.63
C VAL A 113 -8.45 -5.70 13.73
N TRP A 114 -7.18 -5.88 13.39
CA TRP A 114 -6.12 -6.16 14.36
C TRP A 114 -6.06 -5.11 15.46
N PHE A 115 -5.99 -3.82 15.10
CA PHE A 115 -5.85 -2.74 16.08
C PHE A 115 -7.14 -2.41 16.84
N VAL A 116 -8.32 -2.73 16.30
CA VAL A 116 -9.57 -2.61 17.05
C VAL A 116 -9.63 -3.59 18.24
N PHE A 117 -8.92 -4.71 18.15
CA PHE A 117 -8.84 -5.71 19.23
C PHE A 117 -7.55 -5.64 20.05
N GLN A 118 -6.65 -4.71 19.71
CA GLN A 118 -5.38 -4.53 20.40
C GLN A 118 -5.50 -3.35 21.35
N ASP A 119 -5.20 -3.57 22.63
CA ASP A 119 -5.06 -2.49 23.60
C ASP A 119 -3.61 -1.97 23.63
N ASP A 120 -3.42 -0.74 24.12
CA ASP A 120 -2.12 -0.12 24.44
C ASP A 120 -1.11 -0.10 23.28
N TYR A 121 -1.49 0.49 22.15
CA TYR A 121 -0.60 0.71 21.01
C TYR A 121 -0.28 2.19 20.79
N THR A 122 0.90 2.45 20.25
CA THR A 122 1.35 3.80 19.88
C THR A 122 1.06 4.10 18.41
N LEU A 123 1.17 5.38 18.03
CA LEU A 123 1.10 5.75 16.61
C LEU A 123 2.18 5.04 15.77
N GLN A 124 3.37 4.82 16.35
CA GLN A 124 4.49 4.17 15.66
C GLN A 124 4.19 2.69 15.40
N ASP A 125 3.48 2.01 16.30
CA ASP A 125 3.01 0.63 16.10
C ASP A 125 2.04 0.56 14.93
N VAL A 126 1.06 1.47 14.87
CA VAL A 126 0.12 1.56 13.74
C VAL A 126 0.86 1.84 12.44
N GLN A 127 1.81 2.77 12.41
CA GLN A 127 2.56 3.10 11.20
C GLN A 127 3.45 1.95 10.71
N SER A 128 4.10 1.24 11.64
CA SER A 128 5.05 0.18 11.33
C SER A 128 4.38 -1.16 11.04
N PHE A 129 3.15 -1.39 11.49
CA PHE A 129 2.47 -2.66 11.30
C PHE A 129 2.00 -2.88 9.85
N TYR A 130 2.47 -3.98 9.27
CA TYR A 130 1.95 -4.55 8.03
C TYR A 130 1.56 -6.02 8.30
N PRO A 131 0.29 -6.41 8.16
CA PRO A 131 -0.17 -7.77 8.45
C PRO A 131 0.59 -8.85 7.67
N LEU A 132 0.96 -9.95 8.34
CA LEU A 132 1.65 -11.11 7.74
C LEU A 132 2.94 -10.73 6.98
N SER A 133 3.63 -9.69 7.46
CA SER A 133 4.93 -9.28 6.97
C SER A 133 6.06 -9.90 7.79
N ALA A 134 7.26 -9.96 7.22
CA ALA A 134 8.45 -10.30 7.97
C ALA A 134 8.63 -9.36 9.17
N LEU A 135 8.30 -8.07 9.01
CA LEU A 135 8.35 -7.10 10.10
C LEU A 135 7.44 -7.48 11.28
N SER A 136 6.24 -8.01 11.02
CA SER A 136 5.33 -8.43 12.08
C SER A 136 5.84 -9.61 12.91
N VAL A 137 6.86 -10.34 12.44
CA VAL A 137 7.50 -11.44 13.16
C VAL A 137 8.70 -10.95 13.97
N VAL A 138 9.53 -10.07 13.39
CA VAL A 138 10.78 -9.63 14.02
C VAL A 138 10.65 -8.38 14.89
N GLY A 139 9.58 -7.59 14.70
CA GLY A 139 9.42 -6.29 15.36
C GLY A 139 10.25 -5.18 14.70
N TYR A 140 9.85 -3.93 14.91
CA TYR A 140 10.55 -2.77 14.33
C TYR A 140 11.55 -2.13 15.31
N GLN A 141 11.47 -2.46 16.60
CA GLN A 141 12.19 -1.77 17.69
C GLN A 141 13.71 -1.99 17.63
N GLU A 142 14.15 -3.19 17.25
CA GLU A 142 15.58 -3.53 17.15
C GLU A 142 16.13 -3.42 15.72
N LEU A 143 15.28 -3.06 14.75
CA LEU A 143 15.69 -2.90 13.36
C LEU A 143 16.19 -1.48 13.09
N GLN A 144 17.21 -1.38 12.25
CA GLN A 144 17.62 -0.09 11.72
C GLN A 144 16.49 0.49 10.83
N PRO A 145 16.25 1.82 10.84
CA PRO A 145 15.09 2.43 10.17
C PRO A 145 14.95 2.05 8.68
N TRP A 146 16.06 1.94 7.97
CA TRP A 146 16.09 1.58 6.54
C TRP A 146 15.71 0.12 6.26
N PHE A 147 15.71 -0.77 7.26
CA PHE A 147 15.22 -2.15 7.13
C PHE A 147 13.72 -2.31 7.37
N VAL A 148 13.07 -1.33 7.98
CA VAL A 148 11.62 -1.40 8.29
C VAL A 148 10.80 -1.59 7.02
N TYR A 149 11.01 -0.75 6.00
CA TYR A 149 10.25 -0.81 4.76
C TYR A 149 10.46 -2.12 3.95
N PRO A 150 11.69 -2.63 3.76
CA PRO A 150 11.91 -3.96 3.17
C PRO A 150 11.16 -5.07 3.91
N PHE A 151 11.21 -5.09 5.24
CA PHE A 151 10.55 -6.12 6.04
C PHE A 151 9.02 -6.02 6.01
N GLN A 152 8.46 -4.81 5.84
CA GLN A 152 7.03 -4.64 5.54
C GLN A 152 6.66 -5.17 4.16
N THR A 153 7.49 -4.86 3.16
CA THR A 153 7.25 -5.26 1.76
C THR A 153 7.31 -6.77 1.57
N LEU A 154 8.15 -7.46 2.36
CA LEU A 154 8.17 -8.92 2.43
C LEU A 154 6.98 -9.44 3.23
N ASN A 155 5.83 -9.62 2.58
CA ASN A 155 4.61 -10.10 3.21
C ASN A 155 3.81 -11.06 2.33
N LEU A 156 2.90 -11.82 2.94
CA LEU A 156 2.09 -12.82 2.23
C LEU A 156 1.06 -12.20 1.27
N PHE A 157 0.61 -10.96 1.51
CA PHE A 157 -0.31 -10.27 0.61
C PHE A 157 0.38 -9.82 -0.68
N GLU A 158 1.64 -9.41 -0.60
CA GLU A 158 2.48 -9.09 -1.76
C GLU A 158 2.68 -10.36 -2.62
N LEU A 159 2.99 -11.50 -2.00
CA LEU A 159 3.06 -12.77 -2.71
C LEU A 159 1.71 -13.15 -3.36
N ALA A 160 0.60 -12.98 -2.64
CA ALA A 160 -0.74 -13.20 -3.19
C ALA A 160 -1.03 -12.26 -4.37
N TYR A 161 -0.58 -11.01 -4.29
CA TYR A 161 -0.70 -10.01 -5.35
C TYR A 161 0.02 -10.45 -6.63
N TRP A 162 1.25 -10.96 -6.52
CA TRP A 162 1.98 -11.51 -7.66
C TRP A 162 1.24 -12.67 -8.31
N ILE A 163 0.72 -13.61 -7.50
CA ILE A 163 -0.01 -14.79 -8.00
C ILE A 163 -1.30 -14.37 -8.71
N ILE A 164 -2.07 -13.44 -8.14
CA ILE A 164 -3.31 -12.96 -8.74
C ILE A 164 -3.06 -12.15 -10.01
N LEU A 165 -2.02 -11.31 -10.03
CA LEU A 165 -1.60 -10.63 -11.26
C LEU A 165 -1.23 -11.65 -12.35
N ALA A 166 -0.41 -12.65 -12.02
CA ALA A 166 0.02 -13.67 -12.96
C ALA A 166 -1.16 -14.50 -13.49
N TRP A 167 -2.09 -14.88 -12.62
CA TRP A 167 -3.28 -15.64 -13.00
C TRP A 167 -4.22 -14.84 -13.92
N LEU A 168 -4.52 -13.59 -13.56
CA LEU A 168 -5.35 -12.70 -14.38
C LEU A 168 -4.68 -12.38 -15.72
N LEU A 169 -3.38 -12.10 -15.71
CA LEU A 169 -2.60 -11.84 -16.91
C LEU A 169 -2.58 -13.07 -17.82
N GLY A 170 -2.27 -14.25 -17.29
CA GLY A 170 -2.22 -15.51 -18.04
C GLY A 170 -3.52 -15.80 -18.77
N LYS A 171 -4.67 -15.58 -18.12
CA LYS A 171 -5.98 -15.68 -18.76
C LYS A 171 -6.16 -14.70 -19.92
N GLU A 172 -5.72 -13.47 -19.77
CA GLU A 172 -5.89 -12.42 -20.79
C GLU A 172 -4.97 -12.62 -22.01
N ILE A 173 -3.74 -13.12 -21.80
CA ILE A 173 -2.78 -13.40 -22.89
C ILE A 173 -2.86 -14.85 -23.41
N GLN A 174 -3.87 -15.61 -22.98
CA GLN A 174 -4.07 -17.04 -23.33
C GLN A 174 -2.81 -17.89 -23.11
N SER A 175 -2.19 -17.73 -21.94
CA SER A 175 -0.97 -18.45 -21.54
C SER A 175 -1.10 -19.08 -20.17
N THR A 176 -0.14 -19.94 -19.81
CA THR A 176 -0.12 -20.57 -18.48
C THR A 176 0.23 -19.55 -17.40
N THR A 177 -0.27 -19.77 -16.19
CA THR A 177 0.04 -18.92 -15.03
C THR A 177 1.54 -18.87 -14.77
N ASP A 178 2.28 -19.95 -14.99
CA ASP A 178 3.74 -19.97 -14.83
C ASP A 178 4.45 -19.01 -15.80
N LYS A 179 4.02 -18.97 -17.06
CA LYS A 179 4.59 -18.04 -18.05
C LYS A 179 4.23 -16.60 -17.70
N ALA A 180 3.01 -16.35 -17.25
CA ALA A 180 2.59 -15.02 -16.81
C ALA A 180 3.30 -14.59 -15.51
N LEU A 181 3.58 -15.53 -14.60
CA LEU A 181 4.32 -15.27 -13.37
C LEU A 181 5.75 -14.85 -13.68
N LYS A 182 6.40 -15.46 -14.68
CA LYS A 182 7.71 -14.98 -15.17
C LYS A 182 7.66 -13.53 -15.62
N ILE A 183 6.61 -13.15 -16.37
CA ILE A 183 6.43 -11.75 -16.82
C ILE A 183 6.24 -10.83 -15.61
N VAL A 184 5.38 -11.19 -14.65
CA VAL A 184 5.12 -10.39 -13.44
C VAL A 184 6.41 -10.24 -12.62
N ALA A 185 7.13 -11.33 -12.36
CA ALA A 185 8.37 -11.32 -11.60
C ALA A 185 9.46 -10.47 -12.28
N SER A 186 9.66 -10.64 -13.60
CA SER A 186 10.71 -9.91 -14.33
C SER A 186 10.39 -8.44 -14.55
N SER A 187 9.12 -8.03 -14.47
CA SER A 187 8.69 -6.64 -14.65
C SER A 187 8.33 -5.99 -13.32
N TYR A 188 7.14 -6.28 -12.79
CA TYR A 188 6.67 -5.74 -11.51
C TYR A 188 7.62 -6.08 -10.37
N GLY A 189 8.12 -7.32 -10.29
CA GLY A 189 9.06 -7.70 -9.25
C GLY A 189 10.37 -6.92 -9.28
N SER A 190 10.95 -6.77 -10.47
CA SER A 190 12.15 -5.93 -10.66
C SER A 190 11.89 -4.46 -10.30
N ALA A 191 10.74 -3.90 -10.71
CA ALA A 191 10.37 -2.52 -10.37
C ALA A 191 10.14 -2.33 -8.86
N LEU A 192 9.52 -3.30 -8.19
CA LEU A 192 9.35 -3.31 -6.75
C LEU A 192 10.71 -3.35 -6.03
N LEU A 193 11.65 -4.18 -6.52
CA LEU A 193 12.99 -4.25 -5.94
C LEU A 193 13.73 -2.91 -6.06
N ILE A 194 13.69 -2.27 -7.23
CA ILE A 194 14.27 -0.93 -7.44
C ILE A 194 13.64 0.08 -6.48
N TRP A 195 12.31 0.05 -6.33
CA TRP A 195 11.59 0.92 -5.40
C TRP A 195 12.00 0.70 -3.95
N VAL A 196 12.10 -0.56 -3.51
CA VAL A 196 12.54 -0.91 -2.15
C VAL A 196 13.96 -0.40 -1.90
N VAL A 197 14.90 -0.63 -2.81
CA VAL A 197 16.29 -0.14 -2.68
C VAL A 197 16.33 1.39 -2.64
N ALA A 198 15.52 2.07 -3.46
CA ALA A 198 15.44 3.53 -3.45
C ALA A 198 14.94 4.06 -2.10
N VAL A 199 13.89 3.45 -1.53
CA VAL A 199 13.39 3.82 -0.20
C VAL A 199 14.44 3.57 0.87
N MET A 200 15.09 2.41 0.86
CA MET A 200 16.19 2.09 1.79
C MET A 200 17.29 3.16 1.75
N PHE A 201 17.73 3.53 0.54
CA PHE A 201 18.77 4.55 0.35
C PHE A 201 18.31 5.91 0.87
N LEU A 202 17.10 6.36 0.55
CA LEU A 202 16.59 7.64 1.03
C LEU A 202 16.46 7.65 2.55
N THR A 203 15.92 6.59 3.16
CA THR A 203 15.78 6.48 4.61
C THR A 203 17.15 6.52 5.30
N LEU A 204 18.15 5.80 4.78
CA LEU A 204 19.50 5.77 5.36
C LEU A 204 20.20 7.14 5.32
N ASN A 205 19.93 7.96 4.30
CA ASN A 205 20.56 9.29 4.18
C ASN A 205 19.79 10.39 4.94
N MET A 206 18.55 10.13 5.35
CA MET A 206 17.70 11.08 6.10
C MET A 206 17.64 10.77 7.59
N SER A 207 18.07 9.57 8.01
CA SER A 207 18.24 9.16 9.40
C SER A 207 19.58 9.65 9.96
#